data_AF-A0A523U2Y5-F1
#
_entry.id   AF-A0A523U2Y5-F1
#
_cell.length_a   1.000
_cell.length_b   1.000
_cell.length_c   1.000
_cell.angle_alpha   90.00
_cell.angle_beta   90.00
_cell.angle_gamma   90.00
#
_symmetry.space_group_name_H-M   'P 1'
#
loop_
_entity.id
_entity.type
_entity.pdbx_description
1 polymer ?
#
loop_
_entity_poly.entity_id
_entity_poly.type
_entity_poly.pdbx_seq_one_letter_code
_entity_poly.pdbx_strand_id
1 'polypeptide(L)'
;MFLVMNETLHLSPQERYDLYTKKVKNMGETMRNKKLFLGLGIGVGIAVIIFTVIFSFMYRSKSLTTEVISDDVQKLVTIFDDINKQCGIISFDYQQNPINFLNVGTFKSSELGPMNLKYADKWQGPYVDDNPSVQGKEYMVVRTKKGYFITPGNGVKLPNGKVIGEGIILNEDADIEAMMRNPNKLLFKNKAFAAPLNLSKKVSD
;
A
#
# COMPACT_ATOMS: atom_id res chain seq x y z
N MET A 1 -31.17 -38.89 43.26
CA MET A 1 -32.53 -39.39 42.98
C MET A 1 -33.40 -39.46 44.23
N PHE A 2 -32.84 -39.86 45.39
CA PHE A 2 -33.57 -39.96 46.66
C PHE A 2 -34.09 -38.64 47.28
N LEU A 3 -33.48 -37.48 47.00
CA LEU A 3 -33.90 -36.21 47.60
C LEU A 3 -35.16 -35.57 46.97
N VAL A 4 -35.56 -35.95 45.75
CA VAL A 4 -36.74 -35.38 45.07
C VAL A 4 -38.04 -36.08 45.50
N MET A 5 -37.94 -37.30 46.07
CA MET A 5 -39.12 -38.07 46.46
C MET A 5 -39.80 -37.53 47.72
N ASN A 6 -39.09 -36.79 48.59
CA ASN A 6 -39.68 -36.34 49.85
C ASN A 6 -40.59 -35.09 49.71
N GLU A 7 -40.35 -34.24 48.71
CA GLU A 7 -41.11 -32.99 48.49
C GLU A 7 -42.39 -33.17 47.64
N THR A 8 -42.60 -34.35 47.05
CA THR A 8 -43.72 -34.58 46.09
C THR A 8 -44.78 -35.56 46.60
N LEU A 9 -44.66 -36.03 47.84
CA LEU A 9 -45.57 -37.01 48.46
C LEU A 9 -47.02 -36.52 48.62
N HIS A 10 -47.24 -35.19 48.67
CA HIS A 10 -48.56 -34.58 48.78
C HIS A 10 -49.23 -34.25 47.44
N LEU A 11 -48.56 -34.50 46.30
CA LEU A 11 -49.07 -34.19 44.96
C LEU A 11 -49.81 -35.38 44.34
N SER A 12 -50.89 -35.08 43.62
CA SER A 12 -51.61 -36.08 42.82
C SER A 12 -50.69 -36.67 41.73
N PRO A 13 -51.01 -37.87 41.21
CA PRO A 13 -50.25 -38.46 40.11
C PRO A 13 -50.11 -37.54 38.89
N GLN A 14 -51.15 -36.76 38.56
CA GLN A 14 -51.15 -35.84 37.43
C GLN A 14 -50.21 -34.64 37.67
N GLU A 15 -50.27 -34.02 38.86
CA GLU A 15 -49.39 -32.90 39.22
C GLU A 15 -47.91 -33.32 39.23
N ARG A 16 -47.62 -34.57 39.64
CA ARG A 16 -46.27 -35.14 39.54
C ARG A 16 -45.83 -35.24 38.08
N TYR A 17 -46.67 -35.75 37.19
CA TYR A 17 -46.37 -35.85 35.76
C TYR A 17 -46.12 -34.47 35.12
N ASP A 18 -46.94 -33.48 35.43
CA ASP A 18 -46.80 -32.12 34.92
C ASP A 18 -45.52 -31.43 35.45
N LEU A 19 -45.16 -31.67 36.72
CA LEU A 19 -43.90 -31.20 37.30
C LEU A 19 -42.69 -31.83 36.61
N TYR A 20 -42.73 -33.14 36.32
CA TYR A 20 -41.66 -33.83 35.60
C TYR A 20 -41.51 -33.32 34.18
N THR A 21 -42.59 -33.19 33.42
CA THR A 21 -42.55 -32.70 32.04
C THR A 21 -42.06 -31.25 31.96
N LYS A 22 -42.51 -30.38 32.87
CA LYS A 22 -42.01 -28.99 33.00
C LYS A 22 -40.52 -28.95 33.32
N LYS A 23 -40.03 -29.80 34.23
CA LYS A 23 -38.60 -29.86 34.59
C LYS A 23 -37.73 -30.35 33.44
N VAL A 24 -38.18 -31.37 32.69
CA VAL A 24 -37.48 -31.88 31.50
C VAL A 24 -37.44 -30.82 30.40
N LYS A 25 -38.56 -30.13 30.13
CA LYS A 25 -38.60 -29.02 29.15
C LYS A 25 -37.65 -27.88 29.53
N ASN A 26 -37.68 -27.44 30.80
CA ASN A 26 -36.79 -26.39 31.30
C ASN A 26 -35.30 -26.80 31.24
N MET A 27 -34.99 -28.08 31.51
CA MET A 27 -33.63 -28.61 31.40
C MET A 27 -33.14 -28.66 29.94
N GLY A 28 -34.03 -29.02 29.00
CA GLY A 28 -33.76 -28.94 27.56
C GLY A 28 -33.50 -27.51 27.08
N GLU A 29 -34.32 -26.54 27.49
CA GLU A 29 -34.15 -25.13 27.14
C GLU A 29 -32.86 -24.53 27.72
N THR A 30 -32.54 -24.82 28.98
CA THR A 30 -31.29 -24.34 29.62
C THR A 30 -30.05 -24.95 28.97
N MET A 31 -30.06 -26.24 28.60
CA MET A 31 -28.96 -26.85 27.85
C MET A 31 -28.81 -26.27 26.43
N ARG A 32 -29.92 -26.00 25.74
CA ARG A 32 -29.90 -25.35 24.41
C ARG A 32 -29.31 -23.96 24.49
N ASN A 33 -29.73 -23.15 25.48
CA ASN A 33 -29.22 -21.80 25.67
C ASN A 33 -27.72 -21.80 26.01
N LYS A 34 -27.25 -22.72 26.87
CA LYS A 34 -25.81 -22.86 27.18
C LYS A 34 -24.97 -23.16 25.93
N LYS A 35 -25.43 -24.07 25.05
CA LYS A 35 -24.75 -24.35 23.78
C LYS A 35 -24.72 -23.14 22.85
N LEU A 36 -25.82 -22.37 22.81
CA LEU A 36 -25.93 -21.16 21.99
C LEU A 36 -25.01 -20.04 22.50
N PHE A 37 -24.94 -19.80 23.81
CA PHE A 37 -24.00 -18.84 24.41
C PHE A 37 -22.54 -19.26 24.22
N LEU A 38 -22.22 -20.55 24.33
CA LEU A 38 -20.88 -21.07 24.08
C LEU A 38 -20.47 -20.85 22.61
N GLY A 39 -21.37 -21.16 21.67
CA GLY A 39 -21.15 -20.93 20.23
C GLY A 39 -20.94 -19.46 19.88
N LEU A 40 -21.74 -18.56 20.48
CA LEU A 40 -21.57 -17.11 20.34
C LEU A 40 -20.22 -16.63 20.88
N GLY A 41 -19.81 -17.11 22.06
CA GLY A 41 -18.51 -16.76 22.65
C GLY A 41 -17.33 -17.17 21.77
N ILE A 42 -17.37 -18.39 21.22
CA ILE A 42 -16.36 -18.88 20.28
C ILE A 42 -16.37 -18.04 18.99
N GLY A 43 -17.54 -17.75 18.43
CA GLY A 43 -17.68 -16.93 17.23
C GLY A 43 -17.10 -15.53 17.40
N VAL A 44 -17.37 -14.87 18.53
CA VAL A 44 -16.79 -13.56 18.86
C VAL A 44 -15.27 -13.66 19.02
N GLY A 45 -14.77 -14.69 19.71
CA GLY A 45 -13.33 -14.91 19.87
C GLY A 45 -12.61 -15.06 18.52
N ILE A 46 -13.17 -15.85 17.61
CA ILE A 46 -12.63 -16.02 16.25
C ILE A 46 -12.66 -14.69 15.48
N ALA A 47 -13.77 -13.94 15.55
CA ALA A 47 -13.89 -12.66 14.87
C ALA A 47 -12.83 -11.64 15.34
N VAL A 48 -12.54 -11.60 16.65
CA VAL A 48 -11.48 -10.73 17.21
C VAL A 48 -10.10 -11.15 16.70
N ILE A 49 -9.80 -12.45 16.65
CA ILE A 49 -8.52 -12.94 16.13
C ILE A 49 -8.39 -12.59 14.64
N ILE A 50 -9.42 -12.83 13.83
CA ILE A 50 -9.40 -12.48 12.41
C ILE A 50 -9.20 -10.97 12.23
N PHE A 51 -9.91 -10.14 12.99
CA PHE A 51 -9.78 -8.69 12.93
C PHE A 51 -8.36 -8.23 13.26
N THR A 52 -7.74 -8.75 14.32
CA THR A 52 -6.36 -8.39 14.70
C THR A 52 -5.34 -8.82 13.65
N VAL A 53 -5.50 -10.00 13.04
CA VAL A 53 -4.61 -10.48 11.96
C VAL A 53 -4.73 -9.61 10.71
N ILE A 54 -5.96 -9.33 10.25
CA ILE A 54 -6.20 -8.46 9.10
C ILE A 54 -5.62 -7.07 9.35
N PHE A 55 -5.90 -6.50 10.52
CA PHE A 55 -5.39 -5.19 10.88
C PHE A 55 -3.86 -5.17 10.89
N SER A 56 -3.21 -6.13 11.54
CA SER A 56 -1.75 -6.24 11.56
C SER A 56 -1.15 -6.38 10.16
N PHE A 57 -1.77 -7.19 9.30
CA PHE A 57 -1.37 -7.38 7.91
C PHE A 57 -1.48 -6.07 7.11
N MET A 58 -2.58 -5.33 7.24
CA MET A 58 -2.76 -4.03 6.58
C MET A 58 -1.71 -3.00 7.00
N TYR A 59 -1.35 -2.97 8.29
CA TYR A 59 -0.32 -2.06 8.79
C TYR A 59 1.08 -2.42 8.26
N ARG A 60 1.42 -3.71 8.22
CA ARG A 60 2.70 -4.19 7.67
C ARG A 60 2.80 -3.93 6.17
N SER A 61 1.74 -4.22 5.42
CA SER A 61 1.66 -3.99 3.97
C SER A 61 1.97 -2.52 3.62
N LYS A 62 1.34 -1.57 4.31
CA LYS A 62 1.61 -0.14 4.10
C LYS A 62 3.06 0.24 4.32
N SER A 63 3.71 -0.33 5.35
CA SER A 63 5.12 -0.06 5.62
C SER A 63 6.01 -0.61 4.50
N LEU A 64 5.80 -1.86 4.07
CA LEU A 64 6.58 -2.45 2.98
C LEU A 64 6.46 -1.65 1.68
N THR A 65 5.25 -1.24 1.30
CA THR A 65 5.06 -0.39 0.11
C THR A 65 5.75 0.97 0.25
N THR A 66 5.82 1.51 1.47
CA THR A 66 6.52 2.78 1.73
C THR A 66 8.02 2.64 1.45
N GLU A 67 8.62 1.57 1.96
CA GLU A 67 10.04 1.25 1.76
C GLU A 67 10.34 1.06 0.27
N VAL A 68 9.58 0.21 -0.41
CA VAL A 68 9.78 -0.08 -1.85
C VAL A 68 9.71 1.19 -2.70
N ILE A 69 8.66 2.02 -2.54
CA ILE A 69 8.52 3.25 -3.31
C ILE A 69 9.68 4.21 -3.05
N SER A 70 10.02 4.42 -1.77
CA SER A 70 11.10 5.33 -1.40
C SER A 70 12.44 4.86 -1.95
N ASP A 71 12.74 3.57 -1.85
CA ASP A 71 14.01 2.99 -2.30
C ASP A 71 14.13 3.03 -3.82
N ASP A 72 13.06 2.70 -4.55
CA ASP A 72 13.02 2.80 -6.01
C ASP A 72 13.23 4.24 -6.48
N VAL A 73 12.57 5.21 -5.84
CA VAL A 73 12.76 6.64 -6.16
C VAL A 73 14.22 7.05 -5.95
N GLN A 74 14.87 6.64 -4.87
CA GLN A 74 16.28 6.98 -4.63
C GLN A 74 17.24 6.28 -5.60
N LYS A 75 16.97 5.02 -5.94
CA LYS A 75 17.74 4.29 -6.97
C LYS A 75 17.63 5.00 -8.31
N LEU A 76 16.41 5.38 -8.71
CA LEU A 76 16.18 6.10 -9.95
C LEU A 76 16.90 7.46 -9.95
N VAL A 77 16.84 8.24 -8.86
CA VAL A 77 17.60 9.50 -8.75
C VAL A 77 19.09 9.26 -8.98
N THR A 78 19.64 8.21 -8.37
CA THR A 78 21.05 7.83 -8.54
C THR A 78 21.37 7.51 -10.01
N ILE A 79 20.54 6.69 -10.66
CA ILE A 79 20.69 6.35 -12.08
C ILE A 79 20.62 7.60 -12.96
N PHE A 80 19.65 8.49 -12.74
CA PHE A 80 19.51 9.72 -13.50
C PHE A 80 20.66 10.70 -13.25
N ASP A 81 21.22 10.76 -12.03
CA ASP A 81 22.41 11.53 -11.73
C ASP A 81 23.64 10.99 -12.51
N ASP A 82 23.79 9.67 -12.60
CA ASP A 82 24.87 9.02 -13.37
C ASP A 82 24.70 9.28 -14.88
N ILE A 83 23.48 9.11 -15.41
CA ILE A 83 23.15 9.44 -16.80
C ILE A 83 23.45 10.92 -17.07
N ASN A 84 23.04 11.82 -16.18
CA ASN A 84 23.26 13.25 -16.36
C ASN A 84 24.76 13.58 -16.37
N LYS A 85 25.53 12.97 -15.47
CA LYS A 85 26.98 13.16 -15.40
C LYS A 85 27.69 12.73 -16.69
N GLN A 86 27.24 11.66 -17.33
CA GLN A 86 27.91 11.09 -18.51
C GLN A 86 27.37 11.65 -19.83
N CYS A 87 26.06 11.59 -20.00
CA CYS A 87 25.35 11.94 -21.23
C CYS A 87 24.87 13.39 -21.26
N GLY A 88 24.73 14.05 -20.11
CA GLY A 88 24.12 15.38 -20.00
C GLY A 88 22.65 15.38 -20.41
N ILE A 89 21.74 15.33 -19.45
CA ILE A 89 20.30 15.38 -19.70
C ILE A 89 19.91 16.84 -19.97
N ILE A 90 19.40 17.09 -21.17
CA ILE A 90 18.97 18.44 -21.60
C ILE A 90 17.57 18.72 -21.08
N SER A 91 16.63 17.81 -21.34
CA SER A 91 15.22 17.99 -21.06
C SER A 91 14.45 16.67 -21.16
N PHE A 92 13.17 16.75 -20.84
CA PHE A 92 12.18 15.73 -21.14
C PHE A 92 11.05 16.33 -21.98
N ASP A 93 10.53 15.54 -22.92
CA ASP A 93 9.59 16.00 -23.95
C ASP A 93 8.25 16.46 -23.36
N TYR A 94 7.70 15.67 -22.44
CA TYR A 94 6.37 15.88 -21.90
C TYR A 94 6.40 16.43 -20.48
N GLN A 95 5.23 16.83 -19.99
CA GLN A 95 5.07 17.24 -18.60
C GLN A 95 5.20 16.05 -17.64
N GLN A 96 4.76 14.86 -18.06
CA GLN A 96 4.90 13.60 -17.33
C GLN A 96 5.49 12.56 -18.27
N ASN A 97 6.60 11.95 -17.86
CA ASN A 97 7.42 11.11 -18.72
C ASN A 97 7.62 9.75 -18.04
N PRO A 98 6.90 8.71 -18.46
CA PRO A 98 7.08 7.36 -17.91
C PRO A 98 8.53 6.87 -18.09
N ILE A 99 9.06 6.20 -17.08
CA ILE A 99 10.42 5.67 -17.07
C ILE A 99 10.36 4.19 -17.49
N ASN A 100 10.48 3.94 -18.79
CA ASN A 100 10.36 2.61 -19.38
C ASN A 100 11.44 2.26 -20.40
N PHE A 101 12.58 2.96 -20.31
CA PHE A 101 13.65 2.94 -21.29
C PHE A 101 15.04 2.74 -20.66
N LEU A 102 15.14 2.51 -19.34
CA LEU A 102 16.43 2.36 -18.65
C LEU A 102 17.10 1.00 -18.88
N ASN A 103 16.36 0.03 -19.43
CA ASN A 103 16.85 -1.27 -19.85
C ASN A 103 17.37 -1.30 -21.30
N VAL A 104 17.47 -0.14 -21.96
CA VAL A 104 18.03 -0.04 -23.32
C VAL A 104 19.55 -0.07 -23.26
N GLY A 105 20.16 -1.03 -23.96
CA GLY A 105 21.62 -1.17 -24.04
C GLY A 105 22.29 -0.15 -24.96
N THR A 106 21.81 -0.02 -26.19
CA THR A 106 22.39 0.90 -27.18
C THR A 106 21.31 1.59 -28.00
N PHE A 107 21.54 2.84 -28.38
CA PHE A 107 20.70 3.60 -29.30
C PHE A 107 21.57 4.56 -30.13
N LYS A 108 21.01 5.13 -31.20
CA LYS A 108 21.74 6.00 -32.16
C LYS A 108 21.16 7.42 -32.30
N SER A 109 20.15 7.75 -31.49
CA SER A 109 19.49 9.06 -31.50
C SER A 109 20.07 9.96 -30.38
N SER A 110 19.79 11.26 -30.41
CA SER A 110 19.95 12.14 -29.23
C SER A 110 18.85 11.94 -28.18
N GLU A 111 17.84 11.14 -28.53
CA GLU A 111 16.64 10.88 -27.73
C GLU A 111 16.60 9.42 -27.29
N LEU A 112 16.30 9.20 -26.01
CA LEU A 112 16.02 7.88 -25.47
C LEU A 112 14.68 7.91 -24.72
N GLY A 113 13.65 7.33 -25.34
CA GLY A 113 12.28 7.53 -24.89
C GLY A 113 11.94 9.03 -24.92
N PRO A 114 11.38 9.61 -23.85
CA PRO A 114 11.09 11.03 -23.75
C PRO A 114 12.26 11.89 -23.24
N MET A 115 13.47 11.32 -23.12
CA MET A 115 14.64 11.99 -22.54
C MET A 115 15.61 12.46 -23.63
N ASN A 116 15.96 13.75 -23.60
CA ASN A 116 16.91 14.36 -24.52
C ASN A 116 18.31 14.42 -23.91
N LEU A 117 19.31 13.93 -24.63
CA LEU A 117 20.70 13.82 -24.17
C LEU A 117 21.66 14.64 -25.06
N LYS A 118 22.65 15.26 -24.42
CA LYS A 118 23.69 16.05 -25.11
C LYS A 118 24.76 15.17 -25.75
N TYR A 119 25.18 14.12 -25.04
CA TYR A 119 26.22 13.17 -25.42
C TYR A 119 25.65 11.75 -25.39
N ALA A 120 24.73 11.47 -26.31
CA ALA A 120 24.05 10.17 -26.40
C ALA A 120 25.02 9.00 -26.69
N ASP A 121 26.13 9.28 -27.36
CA ASP A 121 27.24 8.35 -27.61
C ASP A 121 27.95 7.88 -26.34
N LYS A 122 27.81 8.62 -25.23
CA LYS A 122 28.36 8.25 -23.91
C LYS A 122 27.43 7.36 -23.08
N TRP A 123 26.32 6.89 -23.65
CA TRP A 123 25.40 6.00 -22.95
C TRP A 123 26.06 4.68 -22.53
N GLN A 124 25.96 4.35 -21.23
CA GLN A 124 26.52 3.14 -20.64
C GLN A 124 25.48 2.07 -20.28
N GLY A 125 24.22 2.24 -20.72
CA GLY A 125 23.16 1.31 -20.36
C GLY A 125 23.38 -0.12 -20.90
N PRO A 126 22.51 -1.07 -20.50
CA PRO A 126 21.32 -0.85 -19.68
C PRO A 126 21.69 -0.53 -18.23
N TYR A 127 20.92 0.36 -17.59
CA TYR A 127 21.12 0.72 -16.18
C TYR A 127 20.34 -0.18 -15.22
N VAL A 128 19.31 -0.86 -15.74
CA VAL A 128 18.49 -1.85 -15.02
C VAL A 128 18.13 -2.98 -15.97
N ASP A 129 17.92 -4.19 -15.44
CA ASP A 129 17.44 -5.31 -16.23
C ASP A 129 15.97 -5.09 -16.63
N ASP A 130 15.14 -4.71 -15.65
CA ASP A 130 13.73 -4.37 -15.81
C ASP A 130 13.44 -2.97 -15.26
N ASN A 131 12.59 -2.21 -15.96
CA ASN A 131 12.19 -0.88 -15.49
C ASN A 131 11.37 -1.01 -14.20
N PRO A 132 11.73 -0.27 -13.12
CA PRO A 132 11.02 -0.36 -11.87
C PRO A 132 9.58 0.13 -12.02
N SER A 133 8.65 -0.56 -11.36
CA SER A 133 7.23 -0.21 -11.33
C SER A 133 6.62 -0.54 -9.97
N VAL A 134 5.57 0.19 -9.61
CA VAL A 134 4.80 -0.06 -8.39
C VAL A 134 3.33 -0.23 -8.74
N GLN A 135 2.72 -1.31 -8.26
CA GLN A 135 1.32 -1.68 -8.58
C GLN A 135 1.09 -1.83 -10.11
N GLY A 136 2.12 -2.32 -10.83
CA GLY A 136 2.09 -2.49 -12.29
C GLY A 136 2.17 -1.17 -13.07
N LYS A 137 2.57 -0.07 -12.42
CA LYS A 137 2.67 1.25 -13.01
C LYS A 137 4.09 1.78 -12.91
N GLU A 138 4.61 2.23 -14.03
CA GLU A 138 5.95 2.79 -14.15
C GLU A 138 6.09 4.04 -13.28
N TYR A 139 7.31 4.28 -12.76
CA TYR A 139 7.65 5.60 -12.24
C TYR A 139 7.73 6.61 -13.39
N MET A 140 7.70 7.89 -13.07
CA MET A 140 7.74 8.95 -14.08
C MET A 140 8.61 10.12 -13.63
N VAL A 141 9.17 10.83 -14.62
CA VAL A 141 9.74 12.15 -14.44
C VAL A 141 8.67 13.20 -14.72
N VAL A 142 8.39 14.03 -13.73
CA VAL A 142 7.43 15.13 -13.81
C VAL A 142 8.17 16.46 -13.92
N ARG A 143 7.86 17.21 -14.97
CA ARG A 143 8.32 18.60 -15.17
C ARG A 143 7.34 19.56 -14.50
N THR A 144 7.87 20.45 -13.68
CA THR A 144 7.14 21.58 -13.09
C THR A 144 7.93 22.87 -13.31
N LYS A 145 7.31 24.02 -12.98
CA LYS A 145 8.00 25.32 -12.98
C LYS A 145 9.20 25.37 -12.03
N LYS A 146 9.28 24.48 -11.04
CA LYS A 146 10.38 24.41 -10.06
C LYS A 146 11.48 23.43 -10.45
N GLY A 147 11.31 22.65 -11.52
CA GLY A 147 12.29 21.68 -12.00
C GLY A 147 11.68 20.32 -12.31
N TYR A 148 12.52 19.28 -12.23
CA TYR A 148 12.15 17.91 -12.55
C TYR A 148 12.11 17.05 -11.30
N PHE A 149 11.15 16.13 -11.21
CA PHE A 149 10.96 15.26 -10.06
C PHE A 149 10.67 13.83 -10.49
N ILE A 150 11.25 12.85 -9.80
CA ILE A 150 10.83 11.46 -9.93
C ILE A 150 9.63 11.22 -9.02
N THR A 151 8.58 10.62 -9.55
CA THR A 151 7.37 10.24 -8.80
C THR A 151 6.86 8.87 -9.25
N PRO A 152 6.03 8.19 -8.44
CA PRO A 152 5.20 7.08 -8.91
C PRO A 152 4.28 7.55 -10.04
N GLY A 153 3.92 6.64 -10.95
CA GLY A 153 3.00 6.92 -12.05
C GLY A 153 1.55 7.17 -11.63
N ASN A 154 0.76 7.68 -12.58
CA ASN A 154 -0.65 8.00 -12.35
C ASN A 154 -1.50 6.78 -11.94
N GLY A 155 -2.33 6.98 -10.93
CA GLY A 155 -3.21 5.97 -10.36
C GLY A 155 -2.52 4.96 -9.46
N VAL A 156 -1.27 5.18 -9.06
CA VAL A 156 -0.64 4.46 -7.94
C VAL A 156 -1.32 4.92 -6.65
N LYS A 157 -1.78 3.96 -5.82
CA LYS A 157 -2.34 4.25 -4.50
C LYS A 157 -1.24 4.23 -3.44
N LEU A 158 -0.99 5.38 -2.82
CA LEU A 158 0.03 5.53 -1.80
C LEU A 158 -0.42 4.95 -0.44
N PRO A 159 0.53 4.64 0.47
CA PRO A 159 0.24 4.18 1.84
C PRO A 159 -0.65 5.12 2.68
N ASN A 160 -0.63 6.43 2.40
CA ASN A 160 -1.53 7.42 3.01
C ASN A 160 -2.96 7.41 2.41
N GLY A 161 -3.24 6.50 1.48
CA GLY A 161 -4.54 6.30 0.86
C GLY A 161 -4.84 7.21 -0.33
N LYS A 162 -3.96 8.17 -0.65
CA LYS A 162 -4.11 9.05 -1.82
C LYS A 162 -3.65 8.36 -3.09
N VAL A 163 -4.23 8.78 -4.22
CA VAL A 163 -3.95 8.23 -5.54
C VAL A 163 -3.31 9.32 -6.40
N ILE A 164 -2.18 9.01 -7.04
CA ILE A 164 -1.51 9.93 -7.98
C ILE A 164 -2.43 10.19 -9.17
N GLY A 165 -2.49 11.44 -9.65
CA GLY A 165 -3.35 11.84 -10.79
C GLY A 165 -4.81 12.12 -10.42
N GLU A 166 -5.26 11.73 -9.22
CA GLU A 166 -6.61 12.03 -8.71
C GLU A 166 -6.55 12.84 -7.40
N GLY A 167 -6.07 12.24 -6.32
CA GLY A 167 -5.93 12.90 -5.00
C GLY A 167 -4.67 13.75 -4.87
N ILE A 168 -3.68 13.50 -5.74
CA ILE A 168 -2.42 14.23 -5.85
C ILE A 168 -2.21 14.56 -7.32
N ILE A 169 -2.47 15.81 -7.69
CA ILE A 169 -2.31 16.30 -9.06
C ILE A 169 -0.86 16.75 -9.27
N LEU A 170 -0.21 16.18 -10.28
CA LEU A 170 1.19 16.42 -10.62
C LEU A 170 1.29 17.14 -11.97
N ASN A 171 0.79 18.38 -12.02
CA ASN A 171 0.83 19.23 -13.21
C ASN A 171 2.04 20.20 -13.16
N GLU A 172 2.16 21.05 -14.18
CA GLU A 172 3.29 22.00 -14.30
C GLU A 172 3.37 23.02 -13.15
N ASP A 173 2.24 23.33 -12.52
CA ASP A 173 2.14 24.25 -11.38
C ASP A 173 2.27 23.55 -10.02
N ALA A 174 2.41 22.22 -9.99
CA ALA A 174 2.44 21.45 -8.76
C ALA A 174 3.70 21.76 -7.93
N ASP A 175 3.51 22.10 -6.65
CA ASP A 175 4.61 22.26 -5.70
C ASP A 175 5.03 20.91 -5.10
N ILE A 176 5.72 20.10 -5.90
CA ILE A 176 6.12 18.73 -5.51
C ILE A 176 7.04 18.76 -4.28
N GLU A 177 7.90 19.77 -4.14
CA GLU A 177 8.74 19.95 -2.95
C GLU A 177 7.92 20.11 -1.67
N ALA A 178 6.89 20.94 -1.69
CA ALA A 178 5.98 21.08 -0.55
C ALA A 178 5.20 19.77 -0.30
N MET A 179 4.79 19.07 -1.37
CA MET A 179 4.07 17.80 -1.26
C MET A 179 4.93 16.69 -0.63
N MET A 180 6.23 16.65 -0.90
CA MET A 180 7.19 15.72 -0.28
C MET A 180 7.36 15.94 1.22
N ARG A 181 6.90 17.07 1.76
CA ARG A 181 6.94 17.39 3.20
C ARG A 181 5.56 17.27 3.86
N ASN A 182 4.53 16.87 3.10
CA ASN A 182 3.16 16.83 3.57
C ASN A 182 2.65 15.39 3.71
N PRO A 183 2.32 14.91 4.94
CA PRO A 183 1.82 13.56 5.20
C PRO A 183 0.55 13.17 4.41
N ASN A 184 -0.24 14.16 4.01
CA ASN A 184 -1.47 13.98 3.24
C ASN A 184 -1.23 13.99 1.72
N LYS A 185 0.03 14.05 1.27
CA LYS A 185 0.45 14.10 -0.13
C LYS A 185 1.56 13.08 -0.41
N LEU A 186 2.80 13.51 -0.62
CA LEU A 186 3.90 12.64 -1.03
C LEU A 186 4.84 12.26 0.12
N LEU A 187 4.37 12.37 1.38
CA LEU A 187 5.11 11.94 2.57
C LEU A 187 4.31 10.90 3.34
N PHE A 188 4.96 9.85 3.84
CA PHE A 188 4.39 8.95 4.82
C PHE A 188 5.49 8.36 5.70
N LYS A 189 5.29 8.32 7.03
CA LYS A 189 6.30 7.83 7.99
C LYS A 189 7.70 8.42 7.75
N ASN A 190 7.77 9.73 7.51
CA ASN A 190 9.02 10.47 7.21
C ASN A 190 9.77 10.02 5.95
N LYS A 191 9.15 9.24 5.07
CA LYS A 191 9.68 8.88 3.74
C LYS A 191 8.93 9.61 2.65
N ALA A 192 9.66 10.32 1.81
CA ALA A 192 9.11 10.99 0.64
C ALA A 192 8.94 9.98 -0.51
N PHE A 193 7.82 10.08 -1.21
CA PHE A 193 7.51 9.27 -2.39
C PHE A 193 7.88 9.96 -3.70
N ALA A 194 8.66 11.02 -3.63
CA ALA A 194 9.22 11.70 -4.77
C ALA A 194 10.60 12.22 -4.40
N ALA A 195 11.36 12.62 -5.41
CA ALA A 195 12.65 13.26 -5.20
C ALA A 195 12.97 14.22 -6.36
N PRO A 196 13.69 15.32 -6.11
CA PRO A 196 14.12 16.24 -7.16
C PRO A 196 15.21 15.60 -8.03
N LEU A 197 15.19 15.91 -9.31
CA LEU A 197 16.26 15.61 -10.26
C LEU A 197 17.07 16.86 -10.54
N ASN A 198 18.38 16.79 -10.31
CA ASN A 198 19.27 17.91 -10.55
C ASN A 198 19.98 17.77 -11.91
N LEU A 199 19.37 18.36 -12.95
CA LEU A 199 19.95 18.37 -14.30
C LEU A 199 21.13 19.34 -14.44
N SER A 200 21.35 20.24 -13.47
CA SER A 200 22.39 21.28 -13.54
C SER A 200 23.79 20.81 -13.11
N LYS A 201 23.93 19.58 -12.59
CA LYS A 201 25.25 19.01 -12.27
C LYS A 201 26.09 18.94 -13.54
N LYS A 202 27.22 19.66 -13.56
CA LYS A 202 28.12 19.73 -14.71
C LYS A 202 28.65 18.33 -15.07
N VAL A 203 28.65 18.03 -16.36
CA VAL A 203 29.40 16.91 -16.94
C VAL A 203 30.87 17.10 -16.57
N SER A 204 31.48 16.11 -15.95
CA SER A 204 32.93 16.11 -15.73
C SER A 204 33.60 15.90 -17.09
N ASP A 205 34.30 16.93 -17.56
CA ASP A 205 35.14 16.89 -18.75
C ASP A 205 36.26 15.85 -18.63
#